data_AF-A0A2K1XG53-F1
#
_entry.id   AF-A0A2K1XG53-F1
#
_cell.length_a   1.000
_cell.length_b   1.000
_cell.length_c   1.000
_cell.angle_alpha   90.00
_cell.angle_beta   90.00
_cell.angle_gamma   90.00
#
_symmetry.space_group_name_H-M   'P 1'
#
loop_
_entity.id
_entity.type
_entity.pdbx_description
1 polymer ?
#
loop_
_entity_poly.entity_id
_entity_poly.type
_entity_poly.pdbx_seq_one_letter_code
_entity_poly.pdbx_strand_id
1 'polypeptide(L)' 'MVQGIWSGQSGDVHGCQQIRVVAITKARPVSLIRQVTEMGSRCLGKNYAQEVKEKAPQFSKDIEWDFLGNL' A
#
# COMPACT_ATOMS: atom_id res chain seq x y z
N MET A 1 20.68 -6.06 53.56
CA MET A 1 21.18 -6.38 52.20
C MET A 1 20.06 -7.14 51.50
N VAL A 2 19.12 -6.42 50.88
CA VAL A 2 17.95 -6.99 50.19
C VAL A 2 17.91 -6.49 48.75
N GLN A 3 17.39 -7.37 47.91
CA GLN A 3 17.45 -7.41 46.46
C GLN A 3 16.80 -6.20 45.76
N GLY A 4 17.31 -5.87 44.58
CA GLY A 4 16.70 -4.95 43.64
C GLY A 4 17.15 -5.30 42.23
N ILE A 5 16.57 -6.36 41.67
CA ILE A 5 16.72 -6.74 40.26
C ILE A 5 16.06 -5.65 39.42
N TRP A 6 16.86 -4.88 38.67
CA TRP A 6 16.32 -4.02 37.61
C TRP A 6 15.85 -4.92 36.47
N SER A 7 14.57 -5.29 36.49
CA SER A 7 13.89 -5.80 35.30
C SER A 7 13.73 -4.64 34.33
N GLY A 8 14.76 -4.40 33.51
CA GLY A 8 14.65 -3.54 32.35
C GLY A 8 13.57 -4.09 31.45
N GLN A 9 12.41 -3.43 31.47
CA GLN A 9 11.36 -3.60 30.47
C GLN A 9 12.02 -3.61 29.11
N SER A 10 11.87 -4.72 28.38
CA SER A 10 12.23 -4.80 26.97
C SER A 10 11.35 -3.78 26.27
N GLY A 11 11.89 -2.57 26.10
CA GLY A 11 11.22 -1.45 25.46
C GLY A 11 10.71 -1.90 24.11
N ASP A 12 9.45 -1.56 23.85
CA ASP A 12 8.75 -1.84 22.62
C ASP A 12 9.69 -1.69 21.42
N VAL A 13 9.96 -2.81 20.75
CA VAL A 13 10.50 -2.79 19.40
C VAL A 13 9.55 -1.88 18.62
N HIS A 14 10.03 -0.72 18.21
CA HIS A 14 9.23 0.20 17.41
C HIS A 14 8.78 -0.62 16.22
N GLY A 15 7.49 -0.96 16.17
CA GLY A 15 6.95 -1.90 15.18
C GLY A 15 7.43 -1.45 13.81
N CYS A 16 8.28 -2.25 13.17
CA CYS A 16 8.81 -1.93 11.85
C CYS A 16 7.61 -1.83 10.93
N GLN A 17 7.19 -0.60 10.64
CA GLN A 17 6.09 -0.34 9.73
C GLN A 17 6.46 -0.94 8.38
N GLN A 18 5.67 -1.89 7.92
CA GLN A 18 5.95 -2.60 6.67
C GLN A 18 5.88 -1.61 5.51
N ILE A 19 7.01 -1.44 4.81
CA ILE A 19 7.09 -0.53 3.67
C ILE A 19 6.28 -1.12 2.52
N ARG A 20 5.37 -0.31 1.96
CA ARG A 20 4.57 -0.65 0.78
C ARG A 20 4.97 0.24 -0.39
N VAL A 21 5.24 -0.37 -1.55
CA VAL A 21 5.48 0.35 -2.80
C VAL A 21 4.17 0.45 -3.57
N VAL A 22 3.74 1.67 -3.89
CA VAL A 22 2.50 1.94 -4.62
C VAL A 22 2.82 2.54 -5.99
N ALA A 23 2.37 1.88 -7.06
CA ALA A 23 2.55 2.38 -8.41
C ALA A 23 1.51 3.46 -8.73
N ILE A 24 1.97 4.69 -8.97
CA ILE A 24 1.08 5.83 -9.27
C ILE A 24 0.60 5.75 -10.72
N THR A 25 -0.68 5.44 -10.91
CA THR A 25 -1.28 5.23 -12.24
C THR A 25 -2.35 6.26 -12.60
N LYS A 26 -2.41 7.39 -11.90
CA LYS A 26 -3.33 8.51 -12.22
C LYS A 26 -3.23 8.89 -13.70
N ALA A 27 -4.38 9.08 -14.35
CA ALA A 27 -4.48 9.44 -15.78
C ALA A 27 -3.73 8.49 -16.75
N ARG A 28 -3.37 7.26 -16.35
CA ARG A 28 -2.75 6.27 -17.24
C ARG A 28 -3.80 5.38 -17.92
N PRO A 29 -3.60 4.99 -19.20
CA PRO A 29 -4.51 4.08 -19.89
C PRO A 29 -4.43 2.66 -19.31
N VAL A 30 -5.49 1.87 -19.49
CA VAL A 30 -5.59 0.49 -18.98
C VAL A 30 -4.45 -0.39 -19.49
N SER A 31 -4.01 -0.21 -20.74
CA SER A 31 -2.90 -0.97 -21.33
C SER A 31 -1.57 -0.78 -20.60
N LEU A 32 -1.28 0.43 -20.10
CA LEU A 32 -0.08 0.69 -19.32
C LEU A 32 -0.19 0.10 -17.91
N ILE A 33 -1.37 0.20 -17.31
CA ILE A 33 -1.64 -0.36 -15.99
C ILE A 33 -1.49 -1.89 -16.03
N ARG A 34 -1.96 -2.54 -17.11
CA ARG A 34 -1.76 -3.98 -17.34
C ARG A 34 -0.30 -4.39 -17.34
N GLN A 35 0.54 -3.68 -18.09
CA GLN A 35 1.98 -3.95 -18.10
C GLN A 35 2.59 -3.87 -16.69
N VAL A 36 2.21 -2.85 -15.92
CA VAL A 36 2.69 -2.67 -14.53
C VAL A 36 2.22 -3.81 -13.62
N THR A 37 0.97 -4.27 -13.78
CA THR A 37 0.45 -5.41 -13.02
C THR A 37 1.07 -6.74 -13.44
N GLU A 38 1.38 -6.91 -14.72
CA GLU A 38 2.08 -8.09 -15.27
C GLU A 38 3.52 -8.16 -14.78
N MET A 39 4.16 -7.01 -14.53
CA MET A 39 5.46 -6.90 -13.86
C MET A 39 5.40 -7.17 -12.34
N GLY A 40 4.22 -7.49 -11.80
CA GLY A 40 4.03 -7.90 -10.40
C GLY A 40 3.56 -6.81 -9.46
N SER A 41 3.28 -5.59 -9.94
CA SER A 41 2.74 -4.54 -9.07
C SER A 41 1.29 -4.84 -8.68
N ARG A 42 1.02 -4.91 -7.37
CA ARG A 42 -0.32 -5.16 -6.82
C ARG A 42 -0.97 -3.95 -6.18
N CYS A 43 -0.19 -2.94 -5.80
CA CYS A 43 -0.71 -1.71 -5.17
C CYS A 43 -0.69 -0.56 -6.17
N LEU A 44 -1.86 -0.03 -6.52
CA LEU A 44 -2.04 1.02 -7.53
C LEU A 44 -2.65 2.29 -6.92
N GLY A 45 -1.95 3.41 -7.09
CA GLY A 45 -2.39 4.72 -6.61
C GLY A 45 -3.19 5.51 -7.67
N LYS A 46 -4.34 6.05 -7.27
CA LYS A 46 -5.24 6.88 -8.10
C LYS A 46 -5.64 8.18 -7.40
N ASN A 47 -5.80 9.25 -8.18
CA ASN A 47 -6.22 10.56 -7.64
C ASN A 47 -7.73 10.79 -7.67
N TYR A 48 -8.47 10.05 -8.50
CA TYR A 48 -9.91 10.22 -8.68
C TYR A 48 -10.62 8.88 -8.48
N ALA A 49 -11.62 8.84 -7.60
CA ALA A 49 -12.39 7.61 -7.32
C ALA A 49 -13.14 7.10 -8.57
N GLN A 50 -13.53 8.01 -9.47
CA GLN A 50 -14.13 7.66 -10.74
C GLN A 50 -13.20 6.80 -11.61
N GLU A 51 -11.90 7.10 -11.65
CA GLU A 51 -10.94 6.27 -12.38
C GLU A 51 -10.86 4.85 -11.80
N VAL A 52 -10.96 4.70 -10.47
CA VAL A 52 -10.98 3.38 -9.84
C VAL A 52 -12.26 2.64 -10.22
N LYS A 53 -13.42 3.30 -10.15
CA LYS A 53 -14.71 2.71 -10.51
C LYS A 53 -14.74 2.20 -11.97
N GLU A 54 -14.14 2.94 -12.88
CA GLU A 54 -14.08 2.58 -14.30
C GLU A 54 -13.05 1.48 -14.59
N LYS A 55 -11.91 1.48 -13.89
CA LYS A 55 -10.77 0.60 -14.21
C LYS A 55 -10.75 -0.67 -13.37
N ALA A 56 -11.06 -0.62 -12.08
CA ALA A 56 -10.98 -1.76 -11.17
C ALA A 56 -11.70 -3.03 -11.67
N PRO A 57 -12.89 -2.98 -12.30
CA PRO A 57 -13.56 -4.16 -12.82
C PRO A 57 -12.79 -4.90 -13.94
N GLN A 58 -11.82 -4.24 -14.57
CA GLN A 58 -11.01 -4.79 -15.67
C GLN A 58 -9.75 -5.52 -15.19
N PHE A 59 -9.48 -5.47 -13.88
CA PHE A 59 -8.31 -6.09 -13.25
C PHE A 59 -8.75 -7.18 -12.27
N SER A 60 -7.79 -8.01 -11.89
CA SER A 60 -8.01 -9.06 -10.90
C SER A 60 -8.21 -8.48 -9.49
N LYS A 61 -8.91 -9.23 -8.64
CA LYS A 61 -9.33 -8.79 -7.29
C LYS A 61 -8.19 -8.66 -6.29
N ASP A 62 -7.01 -9.17 -6.61
CA ASP A 62 -5.78 -9.06 -5.82
C ASP A 62 -5.07 -7.70 -5.99
N ILE A 63 -5.57 -6.83 -6.88
CA ILE A 63 -5.08 -5.46 -6.99
C ILE A 63 -5.70 -4.60 -5.89
N GLU A 64 -4.82 -3.99 -5.10
CA GLU A 64 -5.19 -2.99 -4.10
C GLU A 64 -5.17 -1.59 -4.73
N TRP A 65 -6.29 -0.88 -4.59
CA TRP A 65 -6.47 0.46 -5.14
C TRP A 65 -6.41 1.50 -4.02
N ASP A 66 -5.32 2.26 -4.01
CA ASP A 66 -5.11 3.34 -3.05
C ASP A 66 -5.60 4.66 -3.65
N PHE A 67 -6.54 5.31 -2.98
CA PHE A 67 -6.94 6.67 -3.30
C PHE A 67 -6.00 7.67 -2.62
N LEU A 68 -5.30 8.48 -3.43
CA LEU A 68 -4.27 9.42 -2.99
C LEU A 68 -4.64 10.89 -3.29
N GLY A 69 -5.89 11.14 -3.69
CA GLY A 69 -6.40 12.49 -3.94
C GLY A 69 -6.84 13.20 -2.65
N ASN A 70 -6.98 14.52 -2.71
CA ASN A 70 -7.69 15.26 -1.68
C ASN A 70 -9.20 14.98 -1.80
N LEU A 71 -9.89 14.92 -0.66
CA LEU A 71 -11.35 14.82 -0.55
C LEU A 71 -12.01 16.20 -0.69
#